data_AF-A0A1M6Q2P9-F1
#
_entry.id   AF-A0A1M6Q2P9-F1
#
_cell.length_a   1.000
_cell.length_b   1.000
_cell.length_c   1.000
_cell.angle_alpha   90.00
_cell.angle_beta   90.00
_cell.angle_gamma   90.00
#
_symmetry.space_group_name_H-M   'P 1'
#
loop_
_entity.id
_entity.type
_entity.pdbx_description
1 polymer ?
#
loop_
_entity_poly.entity_id
_entity_poly.type
_entity_poly.pdbx_seq_one_letter_code
_entity_poly.pdbx_strand_id
1 'polypeptide(L)'
;MKINVTKKQYIILKEMCLLGAYIIEESKIIEDEEYSEFLKYILSVGGDLGDTLKSNVIEAMDEVASTIIKEVEFKGDFLSNYNERIFWKELASRMATRDAVELIGEEIDTKNYKEFVNKKNSLEKKYFAKFEKSNYSNKELPY
;
A
#
# COMPACT_ATOMS: atom_id res chain seq x y z
N MET A 1 25.09 -8.70 -14.76
CA MET A 1 23.97 -8.69 -15.73
C MET A 1 23.73 -7.24 -16.17
N LYS A 2 23.48 -6.97 -17.45
CA LYS A 2 23.15 -5.60 -17.93
C LYS A 2 21.70 -5.57 -18.41
N ILE A 3 20.89 -4.67 -17.86
CA ILE A 3 19.51 -4.43 -18.28
C ILE A 3 19.48 -3.09 -19.01
N ASN A 4 19.04 -3.08 -20.26
CA ASN A 4 18.88 -1.86 -21.05
C ASN A 4 17.43 -1.39 -20.94
N VAL A 5 17.21 -0.18 -20.43
CA VAL A 5 15.89 0.46 -20.32
C VAL A 5 15.85 1.74 -21.15
N THR A 6 14.71 2.00 -21.79
CA THR A 6 14.45 3.28 -22.46
C THR A 6 14.19 4.39 -21.45
N LYS A 7 14.31 5.66 -21.85
CA LYS A 7 13.96 6.81 -20.99
C LYS A 7 12.54 6.71 -20.43
N LYS A 8 11.56 6.29 -21.24
CA LYS A 8 10.17 6.12 -20.80
C LYS A 8 10.02 5.01 -19.76
N GLN A 9 10.64 3.86 -19.98
CA GLN A 9 10.64 2.75 -19.00
C GLN A 9 11.34 3.16 -17.69
N TYR A 10 12.37 4.00 -17.79
CA TYR A 10 13.09 4.48 -16.65
C TYR A 10 12.27 5.45 -15.78
N ILE A 11 11.45 6.31 -16.40
CA ILE A 11 10.48 7.15 -15.67
C ILE A 11 9.48 6.27 -14.91
N ILE A 12 8.93 5.24 -15.56
CA ILE A 12 8.01 4.29 -14.91
C ILE A 12 8.69 3.57 -13.74
N LEU A 13 9.95 3.16 -13.89
CA LEU A 13 10.72 2.55 -12.81
C LEU A 13 10.86 3.49 -11.61
N LYS A 14 11.18 4.77 -11.85
CA LYS A 14 11.23 5.78 -10.79
C LYS A 14 9.89 5.92 -10.09
N GLU A 15 8.78 6.04 -10.83
CA GLU A 15 7.42 6.10 -10.25
C GLU A 15 7.12 4.88 -9.34
N MET A 16 7.48 3.68 -9.78
CA MET A 16 7.29 2.45 -9.00
C MET A 16 8.15 2.42 -7.73
N CYS A 17 9.41 2.83 -7.83
CA CYS A 17 10.31 2.91 -6.68
C CYS A 17 9.80 3.92 -5.65
N LEU A 18 9.22 5.02 -6.09
CA LEU A 18 8.63 6.04 -5.21
C LEU A 18 7.36 5.55 -4.50
N LEU A 19 6.50 4.80 -5.20
CA LEU A 19 5.37 4.12 -4.57
C LEU A 19 5.83 3.16 -3.47
N GLY A 20 6.91 2.41 -3.72
CA GLY A 20 7.52 1.53 -2.73
C GLY A 20 8.10 2.29 -1.54
N ALA A 21 8.82 3.38 -1.80
CA ALA A 21 9.39 4.25 -0.78
C ALA A 21 8.31 4.79 0.18
N TYR A 22 7.20 5.28 -0.40
CA TYR A 22 6.07 5.75 0.38
C TYR A 22 5.48 4.66 1.29
N ILE A 23 5.35 3.42 0.80
CA ILE A 23 4.86 2.31 1.63
C ILE A 23 5.83 2.03 2.78
N ILE A 24 7.14 2.03 2.52
CA ILE A 24 8.16 1.82 3.55
C ILE A 24 8.06 2.91 4.61
N GLU A 25 8.01 4.18 4.21
CA GLU A 25 7.86 5.34 5.08
C GLU A 25 6.60 5.23 5.97
N GLU A 26 5.43 5.03 5.37
CA GLU A 26 4.16 4.94 6.12
C GLU A 26 4.07 3.71 7.02
N SER A 27 4.83 2.65 6.72
CA SER A 27 4.82 1.43 7.54
C SER A 27 5.43 1.64 8.93
N LYS A 28 6.22 2.72 9.13
CA LYS A 28 6.98 3.01 10.37
C LYS A 28 7.84 1.84 10.86
N ILE A 29 8.17 0.91 9.97
CA ILE A 29 9.13 -0.15 10.25
C ILE A 29 10.51 0.51 10.25
N ILE A 30 11.40 0.08 11.16
CA ILE A 30 12.80 0.53 11.14
C ILE A 30 13.35 0.20 9.76
N GLU A 31 13.68 1.25 9.01
CA GLU A 31 14.11 1.11 7.64
C GLU A 31 15.47 0.42 7.57
N ASP A 32 15.60 -0.53 6.66
CA ASP A 32 16.89 -1.11 6.34
C ASP A 32 17.66 -0.10 5.47
N GLU A 33 18.87 0.28 5.91
CA GLU A 33 19.75 1.20 5.18
C GLU A 33 19.95 0.74 3.72
N GLU A 34 19.95 -0.57 3.45
CA GLU A 34 20.10 -1.13 2.10
C GLU A 34 19.00 -0.68 1.13
N TYR A 35 17.73 -0.62 1.57
CA TYR A 35 16.63 -0.16 0.72
C TYR A 35 16.77 1.34 0.42
N SER A 36 17.24 2.10 1.40
CA SER A 36 17.43 3.54 1.26
C SER A 36 18.52 3.90 0.25
N GLU A 37 19.67 3.22 0.34
CA GLU A 37 20.80 3.43 -0.55
C GLU A 37 20.45 3.03 -1.98
N PHE A 38 19.74 1.91 -2.15
CA PHE A 38 19.30 1.48 -3.46
C PHE A 38 18.31 2.46 -4.10
N LEU A 39 17.35 2.99 -3.34
CA LEU A 39 16.44 4.01 -3.84
C LEU A 39 17.19 5.27 -4.25
N LYS A 40 18.09 5.78 -3.41
CA LYS A 40 18.94 6.94 -3.73
C LYS A 40 19.75 6.70 -5.01
N TYR A 41 20.34 5.51 -5.16
CA TYR A 41 21.05 5.12 -6.39
C TYR A 41 20.14 5.17 -7.62
N ILE A 42 18.98 4.51 -7.58
CA ILE A 42 18.03 4.49 -8.70
C ILE A 42 17.53 5.91 -9.03
N LEU A 43 17.35 6.78 -8.05
CA LEU A 43 16.89 8.13 -8.32
C LEU A 43 18.01 9.05 -8.85
N SER A 44 19.26 8.83 -8.44
CA SER A 44 20.44 9.60 -8.86
C SER A 44 20.81 9.41 -10.33
N VAL A 45 20.42 8.28 -10.92
CA VAL A 45 20.69 7.98 -12.32
C VAL A 45 19.69 8.77 -13.18
N GLY A 46 20.16 9.53 -14.17
CA GLY A 46 19.36 10.17 -15.22
C GLY A 46 18.39 11.29 -14.80
N GLY A 47 18.75 12.54 -15.13
CA GLY A 47 17.88 13.73 -15.13
C GLY A 47 18.23 14.79 -14.08
N ASP A 48 17.59 15.96 -14.15
CA ASP A 48 17.80 17.12 -13.26
C ASP A 48 17.57 16.79 -11.78
N LEU A 49 16.60 15.90 -11.49
CA LEU A 49 16.34 15.37 -10.14
C LEU A 49 17.54 14.63 -9.55
N GLY A 50 18.34 13.98 -10.41
CA GLY A 50 19.60 13.36 -9.98
C GLY A 50 20.64 14.38 -9.57
N ASP A 51 20.58 15.62 -10.06
CA ASP A 51 21.48 16.71 -9.68
C ASP A 51 20.94 17.48 -8.45
N THR A 52 19.62 17.57 -8.27
CA THR A 52 18.98 18.03 -7.00
C THR A 52 19.27 17.07 -5.84
N LEU A 53 19.15 15.75 -6.05
CA LEU A 53 19.46 14.73 -5.03
C LEU A 53 20.97 14.62 -4.75
N LYS A 54 21.84 14.97 -5.70
CA LYS A 54 23.30 15.05 -5.48
C LYS A 54 23.72 16.32 -4.74
N SER A 55 22.97 17.41 -4.89
CA SER A 55 23.31 18.72 -4.30
C SER A 55 22.70 18.95 -2.94
N ASN A 56 21.59 18.27 -2.63
CA ASN A 56 20.99 18.30 -1.30
C ASN A 56 21.46 17.10 -0.47
N VAL A 57 21.93 17.43 0.73
CA VAL A 57 22.27 16.50 1.82
C VAL A 57 20.98 15.85 2.30
N ILE A 58 20.44 14.92 1.52
CA ILE A 58 19.24 14.18 1.91
C ILE A 58 19.69 12.94 2.67
N GLU A 59 19.77 13.10 3.98
CA GLU A 59 20.26 12.07 4.91
C GLU A 59 19.21 10.96 5.10
N ALA A 60 17.93 11.33 5.22
CA ALA A 60 16.83 10.41 5.49
C ALA A 60 15.93 10.14 4.27
N MET A 61 15.38 8.93 4.17
CA MET A 61 14.42 8.54 3.12
C MET A 61 13.15 9.36 3.15
N ASP A 62 12.75 9.80 4.34
CA ASP A 62 11.58 10.62 4.64
C ASP A 62 11.60 11.91 3.78
N GLU A 63 12.77 12.54 3.70
CA GLU A 63 12.99 13.75 2.93
C GLU A 63 13.08 13.48 1.42
N VAL A 64 13.62 12.31 1.02
CA VAL A 64 13.66 11.85 -0.38
C VAL A 64 12.23 11.61 -0.88
N ALA A 65 11.44 10.81 -0.16
CA ALA A 65 10.09 10.45 -0.54
C ALA A 65 9.17 11.67 -0.56
N SER A 66 9.19 12.49 0.50
CA SER A 66 8.40 13.71 0.60
C SER A 66 8.71 14.75 -0.47
N THR A 67 10.00 14.94 -0.81
CA THR A 67 10.41 15.88 -1.87
C THR A 67 9.97 15.37 -3.24
N ILE A 68 10.10 14.06 -3.47
CA ILE A 68 9.81 13.51 -4.79
C ILE A 68 8.31 13.35 -5.05
N ILE A 69 7.50 13.05 -4.04
CA ILE A 69 6.03 13.10 -4.15
C ILE A 69 5.56 14.50 -4.57
N LYS A 70 6.29 15.56 -4.16
CA LYS A 70 5.98 16.94 -4.53
C LYS A 70 6.53 17.35 -5.91
N GLU A 71 7.71 16.85 -6.30
CA GLU A 71 8.40 17.28 -7.52
C GLU A 71 8.10 16.42 -8.76
N VAL A 72 7.81 15.14 -8.58
CA VAL A 72 7.34 14.27 -9.67
C VAL A 72 5.83 14.43 -9.77
N GLU A 73 5.26 14.36 -10.98
CA GLU A 73 3.82 14.12 -11.19
C GLU A 73 3.46 12.71 -10.68
N PHE A 74 3.67 12.48 -9.39
CA PHE A 74 3.28 11.28 -8.71
C PHE A 74 1.78 11.20 -8.87
N LYS A 75 1.32 10.10 -9.47
CA LYS A 75 -0.11 9.82 -9.60
C LYS A 75 -0.64 9.50 -8.21
N GLY A 76 -0.92 10.56 -7.44
CA GLY A 76 -1.52 10.49 -6.11
C GLY A 76 -2.80 9.66 -6.12
N ASP A 77 -3.48 9.56 -7.27
CA ASP A 77 -4.59 8.66 -7.51
C ASP A 77 -4.27 7.19 -7.22
N PHE A 78 -3.08 6.67 -7.55
CA PHE A 78 -2.73 5.28 -7.23
C PHE A 78 -2.70 5.05 -5.72
N LEU A 79 -2.07 5.97 -5.00
CA LEU A 79 -1.95 5.89 -3.56
C LEU A 79 -3.31 6.10 -2.88
N SER A 80 -4.06 7.12 -3.30
CA SER A 80 -5.40 7.41 -2.80
C SER A 80 -6.33 6.21 -3.00
N ASN A 81 -6.36 5.65 -4.22
CA ASN A 81 -7.16 4.46 -4.52
C ASN A 81 -6.69 3.22 -3.74
N TYR A 82 -5.37 3.07 -3.52
CA TYR A 82 -4.83 1.99 -2.70
C TYR A 82 -5.29 2.13 -1.24
N ASN A 83 -5.11 3.30 -0.63
CA ASN A 83 -5.49 3.58 0.75
C ASN A 83 -6.99 3.38 0.98
N GLU A 84 -7.83 3.91 0.08
CA GLU A 84 -9.28 3.72 0.12
C GLU A 84 -9.62 2.23 0.07
N ARG A 85 -9.07 1.50 -0.91
CA ARG A 85 -9.33 0.07 -1.07
C ARG A 85 -8.88 -0.75 0.14
N ILE A 86 -7.73 -0.43 0.74
CA ILE A 86 -7.22 -1.11 1.93
C ILE A 86 -8.14 -0.87 3.12
N PHE A 87 -8.57 0.38 3.34
CA PHE A 87 -9.51 0.71 4.41
C PHE A 87 -10.78 -0.15 4.33
N TRP A 88 -11.41 -0.23 3.16
CA TRP A 88 -12.64 -1.00 2.96
C TRP A 88 -12.44 -2.51 3.07
N LYS A 89 -11.26 -3.01 2.67
CA LYS A 89 -10.91 -4.41 2.83
C LYS A 89 -10.76 -4.78 4.30
N GLU A 90 -10.05 -3.95 5.08
CA GLU A 90 -9.88 -4.17 6.52
C GLU A 90 -11.22 -4.09 7.25
N LEU A 91 -12.08 -3.14 6.88
CA LEU A 91 -13.42 -3.04 7.43
C LEU A 91 -14.26 -4.29 7.12
N ALA A 92 -14.24 -4.77 5.88
CA ALA A 92 -14.90 -6.01 5.48
C ALA A 92 -14.41 -7.21 6.29
N SER A 93 -13.09 -7.33 6.51
CA SER A 93 -12.52 -8.45 7.27
C SER A 93 -12.92 -8.40 8.75
N ARG A 94 -12.98 -7.21 9.35
CA ARG A 94 -13.45 -7.04 10.75
C ARG A 94 -14.92 -7.38 10.90
N MET A 95 -15.78 -6.88 10.01
CA MET A 95 -17.21 -7.22 10.02
C MET A 95 -17.44 -8.72 9.81
N ALA A 96 -16.74 -9.31 8.85
CA ALA A 96 -16.81 -10.75 8.59
C ALA A 96 -16.34 -11.58 9.78
N THR A 97 -15.31 -11.13 10.50
CA THR A 97 -14.81 -11.80 11.70
C THR A 97 -15.87 -11.78 12.81
N ARG A 98 -16.44 -10.61 13.12
CA ARG A 98 -17.52 -10.48 14.12
C ARG A 98 -18.68 -11.42 13.80
N ASP A 99 -19.20 -11.32 12.58
CA ASP A 99 -20.39 -12.07 12.18
C ASP A 99 -20.12 -13.58 12.08
N ALA A 100 -18.90 -13.98 11.70
CA ALA A 100 -18.51 -15.39 11.69
C ALA A 100 -18.48 -15.99 13.11
N VAL A 101 -18.03 -15.23 14.10
CA VAL A 101 -18.09 -15.64 15.52
C VAL A 101 -19.53 -15.78 15.98
N GLU A 102 -20.39 -14.80 15.67
CA GLU A 102 -21.82 -14.85 16.01
C GLU A 102 -22.53 -16.04 15.35
N LEU A 103 -22.20 -16.36 14.09
CA LEU A 103 -22.77 -17.50 13.37
C LEU A 103 -22.28 -18.87 13.85
N ILE A 104 -21.16 -18.92 14.57
CA ILE A 104 -20.69 -20.14 15.22
C ILE A 104 -21.36 -20.30 16.59
N GLY A 105 -21.51 -19.20 17.32
CA GLY A 105 -22.26 -19.17 18.58
C GLY A 105 -21.53 -19.83 19.76
N GLU A 106 -20.27 -20.20 19.58
CA GLU A 106 -19.39 -20.78 20.59
C GLU A 106 -17.96 -20.21 20.43
N GLU A 107 -17.11 -20.46 21.43
CA GLU A 107 -15.72 -20.03 21.40
C GLU A 107 -14.96 -20.73 20.26
N ILE A 108 -14.11 -19.97 19.55
CA ILE A 108 -13.35 -20.51 18.43
C ILE A 108 -12.19 -21.36 18.97
N ASP A 109 -12.21 -22.66 18.69
CA ASP A 109 -11.21 -23.64 19.07
C ASP A 109 -10.68 -24.42 17.86
N THR A 110 -9.79 -25.39 18.08
CA THR A 110 -9.20 -26.18 17.01
C THR A 110 -10.21 -27.04 16.24
N LYS A 111 -11.39 -27.33 16.80
CA LYS A 111 -12.43 -28.15 16.19
C LYS A 111 -13.28 -27.33 15.22
N ASN A 112 -13.65 -26.11 15.60
CA ASN A 112 -14.49 -25.23 14.78
C ASN A 112 -13.71 -24.19 13.95
N TYR A 113 -12.38 -24.06 14.14
CA TYR A 113 -11.53 -23.10 13.43
C TYR A 113 -11.70 -23.13 11.91
N LYS A 114 -11.78 -24.33 11.31
CA LYS A 114 -11.96 -24.46 9.85
C LYS A 114 -13.31 -23.91 9.39
N GLU A 115 -14.37 -24.14 10.16
CA GLU A 115 -15.69 -23.57 9.88
C GLU A 115 -15.66 -22.05 10.01
N PHE A 116 -15.02 -21.53 11.07
CA PHE A 116 -14.81 -20.10 11.29
C PHE A 116 -14.14 -19.44 10.10
N VAL A 117 -12.99 -19.97 9.65
CA VAL A 117 -12.25 -19.43 8.51
C VAL A 117 -13.11 -19.43 7.24
N ASN A 118 -13.87 -20.50 7.00
CA ASN A 118 -14.75 -20.57 5.83
C ASN A 118 -15.87 -19.52 5.87
N LYS A 119 -16.56 -19.36 7.02
CA LYS A 119 -17.61 -18.35 7.20
C LYS A 119 -17.05 -16.95 7.08
N LYS A 120 -15.95 -16.66 7.77
CA LYS A 120 -15.24 -15.38 7.68
C LYS A 120 -14.90 -15.04 6.23
N ASN A 121 -14.24 -15.95 5.51
CA ASN A 121 -13.84 -15.71 4.12
C ASN A 121 -15.03 -15.47 3.18
N SER A 122 -16.14 -16.16 3.41
CA SER A 122 -17.38 -15.96 2.64
C SER A 122 -17.99 -14.58 2.91
N LEU A 123 -18.10 -14.19 4.18
CA LEU A 123 -18.64 -12.90 4.61
C LEU A 123 -17.75 -11.73 4.17
N GLU A 124 -16.43 -11.88 4.28
CA GLU A 124 -15.47 -10.85 3.87
C GLU A 124 -15.63 -10.51 2.39
N LYS A 125 -15.70 -11.54 1.53
CA LYS A 125 -15.98 -11.37 0.10
C LYS A 125 -17.32 -10.68 -0.16
N LYS A 126 -18.36 -11.05 0.60
CA LYS A 126 -19.69 -10.45 0.47
C LYS A 126 -19.68 -8.97 0.86
N TYR A 127 -19.03 -8.61 1.96
CA TYR A 127 -18.92 -7.23 2.42
C TYR A 127 -18.09 -6.38 1.47
N PHE A 128 -16.92 -6.86 1.07
CA PHE A 128 -16.06 -6.12 0.17
C PHE A 128 -16.73 -5.88 -1.19
N ALA A 129 -17.40 -6.89 -1.76
CA ALA A 129 -18.16 -6.72 -3.00
C ALA A 129 -19.35 -5.75 -2.86
N LYS A 130 -19.93 -5.63 -1.66
CA LYS A 130 -20.97 -4.62 -1.39
C LYS A 130 -20.37 -3.21 -1.40
N PHE A 131 -19.21 -3.03 -0.76
CA PHE A 131 -18.50 -1.75 -0.75
C PHE A 131 -18.03 -1.34 -2.15
N GLU A 132 -17.52 -2.27 -2.96
CA GLU A 132 -17.15 -1.99 -4.36
C GLU A 132 -18.37 -1.52 -5.16
N LYS A 133 -19.54 -2.15 -5.00
CA LYS A 133 -20.78 -1.74 -5.68
C LYS A 133 -21.30 -0.38 -5.24
N SER A 134 -21.05 0.02 -4.00
CA SER A 134 -21.44 1.32 -3.47
C SER A 134 -20.42 2.42 -3.75
N ASN A 135 -19.38 2.14 -4.55
CA ASN A 135 -18.22 3.01 -4.74
C ASN A 135 -17.65 3.47 -3.40
N TYR A 136 -17.44 2.52 -2.47
CA TYR A 136 -16.76 2.77 -1.21
C TYR A 136 -17.47 3.86 -0.37
N SER A 137 -18.81 3.76 -0.31
CA SER A 137 -19.65 4.75 0.40
C SER A 137 -20.01 4.32 1.82
N ASN A 138 -19.79 5.21 2.78
CA ASN A 138 -20.16 5.04 4.20
C ASN A 138 -21.67 4.97 4.46
N LYS A 139 -22.51 5.30 3.48
CA LYS A 139 -23.98 5.30 3.64
C LYS A 139 -24.56 3.90 3.86
N GLU A 140 -23.84 2.85 3.50
CA GLU A 140 -24.32 1.46 3.59
C GLU A 140 -23.77 0.68 4.79
N LEU A 141 -23.07 1.37 5.69
CA LEU A 141 -22.57 0.79 6.93
C LEU A 141 -23.74 0.55 7.90
N PRO A 142 -23.88 -0.66 8.46
CA PRO A 142 -24.84 -0.91 9.52
C PRO A 142 -24.35 -0.16 10.77
N TYR A 143 -25.07 0.92 11.14
CA TYR A 143 -24.90 1.63 12.41
C TYR A 143 -25.59 0.86 13.55
#